data_AF-A0A380Q618-F1
#
_entry.id   AF-A0A380Q618-F1
#
_cell.length_a   1.000
_cell.length_b   1.000
_cell.length_c   1.000
_cell.angle_alpha   90.00
_cell.angle_beta   90.00
_cell.angle_gamma   90.00
#
_symmetry.space_group_name_H-M   'P 1'
#
loop_
_entity.id
_entity.type
_entity.pdbx_description
1 polymer ?
#
loop_
_entity_poly.entity_id
_entity_poly.type
_entity_poly.pdbx_seq_one_letter_code
_entity_poly.pdbx_strand_id
1 'polypeptide(L)'
;MLGAAPASELKYEKQRLLEESQKSKAAVLTLWTGCLTGEVCNMAWEDVDLDKGTIHLRKTKTVIERYVQLSTQAIEFIKVLRLTSDKYLFPSQATKLPIQQKYLTENAWR
;
A
#
# COMPACT_ATOMS: atom_id res chain seq x y z
N MET A 1 30.78 -16.60 -22.07
CA MET A 1 30.74 -15.21 -21.57
C MET A 1 29.36 -14.98 -20.95
N LEU A 2 29.26 -14.90 -19.62
CA LEU A 2 28.04 -14.41 -18.97
C LEU A 2 28.05 -12.88 -19.11
N GLY A 3 27.22 -12.35 -20.00
CA GLY A 3 27.01 -10.90 -20.10
C GLY A 3 26.25 -10.44 -18.86
N ALA A 4 26.79 -9.47 -18.13
CA ALA A 4 26.08 -8.84 -17.02
C ALA A 4 24.80 -8.16 -17.56
N ALA A 5 23.65 -8.40 -16.90
CA ALA A 5 22.41 -7.75 -17.25
C ALA A 5 22.58 -6.21 -17.17
N PRO A 6 22.06 -5.44 -18.14
CA PRO A 6 22.18 -3.99 -18.14
C PRO A 6 21.54 -3.39 -16.88
N ALA A 7 22.16 -2.34 -16.33
CA ALA A 7 21.72 -1.71 -15.09
C ALA A 7 20.26 -1.20 -15.12
N SER A 8 19.69 -0.96 -16.30
CA SER A 8 18.27 -0.63 -16.49
C SER A 8 17.36 -1.80 -16.12
N GLU A 9 17.68 -3.01 -16.56
CA GLU A 9 16.88 -4.21 -16.31
C GLU A 9 16.82 -4.55 -14.81
N LEU A 10 17.95 -4.42 -14.12
CA LEU A 10 18.02 -4.58 -12.67
C LEU A 10 17.17 -3.55 -11.91
N LYS A 11 17.09 -2.31 -12.39
CA LYS A 11 16.23 -1.27 -11.81
C LYS A 11 14.75 -1.62 -11.97
N TYR A 12 14.35 -2.08 -13.17
CA TYR A 12 12.97 -2.48 -13.44
C TYR A 12 12.55 -3.69 -12.61
N GLU A 13 13.38 -4.74 -12.53
CA GLU A 13 13.06 -5.91 -11.72
C GLU A 13 12.98 -5.58 -10.22
N LYS A 14 13.91 -4.75 -9.71
CA LYS A 14 13.82 -4.27 -8.32
C LYS A 14 12.51 -3.53 -8.05
N GLN A 15 12.10 -2.65 -8.97
CA GLN A 15 10.84 -1.93 -8.85
C GLN A 15 9.64 -2.89 -8.85
N ARG A 16 9.61 -3.85 -9.78
CA ARG A 16 8.55 -4.84 -9.90
C ARG A 16 8.41 -5.68 -8.63
N LEU A 17 9.51 -6.17 -8.07
CA LEU A 17 9.51 -6.95 -6.84
C LEU A 17 8.99 -6.15 -5.64
N LEU A 18 9.31 -4.86 -5.57
CA LEU A 18 8.79 -3.96 -4.52
C LEU A 18 7.29 -3.73 -4.66
N GLU A 19 6.80 -3.49 -5.87
CA GLU A 19 5.37 -3.32 -6.15
C GLU A 19 4.58 -4.62 -5.88
N GLU A 20 5.13 -5.78 -6.27
CA GLU A 20 4.52 -7.09 -5.99
C GLU A 20 4.43 -7.35 -4.47
N SER A 21 5.45 -6.97 -3.71
CA SER A 21 5.41 -7.04 -2.24
C SER A 21 4.30 -6.17 -1.64
N GLN A 22 4.01 -5.02 -2.22
CA GLN A 22 2.93 -4.15 -1.75
C GLN A 22 1.55 -4.76 -1.98
N LYS A 23 1.36 -5.60 -3.01
CA LYS A 23 0.06 -6.21 -3.31
C LYS A 23 -0.47 -7.06 -2.16
N SER A 24 0.35 -8.00 -1.70
CA SER A 24 -0.02 -8.89 -0.58
C SER A 24 -0.24 -8.10 0.71
N LYS A 25 0.55 -7.03 0.94
CA LYS A 25 0.42 -6.18 2.12
C LYS A 25 -0.88 -5.38 2.12
N ALA A 26 -1.27 -4.81 0.99
CA ALA A 26 -2.53 -4.10 0.82
C ALA A 26 -3.74 -5.05 1.00
N ALA A 27 -3.65 -6.28 0.48
CA ALA A 27 -4.69 -7.29 0.64
C ALA A 27 -4.89 -7.69 2.12
N VAL A 28 -3.80 -7.91 2.86
CA VAL A 28 -3.86 -8.21 4.30
C VAL A 28 -4.47 -7.05 5.09
N LEU A 29 -4.08 -5.81 4.80
CA LEU A 29 -4.65 -4.65 5.51
C LEU A 29 -6.14 -4.46 5.19
N THR A 30 -6.55 -4.71 3.95
CA THR A 30 -7.97 -4.75 3.55
C THR A 30 -8.75 -5.75 4.39
N LEU A 31 -8.22 -6.95 4.59
CA LEU A 31 -8.86 -8.00 5.39
C LEU A 31 -9.04 -7.60 6.86
N TRP A 32 -8.02 -6.99 7.48
CA TRP A 32 -8.10 -6.63 8.89
C TRP A 32 -8.94 -5.39 9.17
N THR A 33 -9.04 -4.47 8.23
CA THR A 33 -9.73 -3.19 8.42
C THR A 33 -11.16 -3.19 7.87
N GLY A 34 -11.48 -4.13 6.98
CA GLY A 34 -12.74 -4.12 6.23
C GLY A 34 -12.92 -2.89 5.33
N CYS A 35 -11.86 -2.12 5.10
CA CYS A 35 -11.87 -0.98 4.20
C CYS A 35 -11.96 -1.48 2.75
N LEU A 36 -12.53 -0.66 1.86
CA LEU A 36 -12.48 -0.97 0.44
C LEU A 36 -11.02 -0.93 -0.02
N THR A 37 -10.66 -1.81 -0.95
CA THR A 37 -9.28 -1.88 -1.45
C THR A 37 -8.80 -0.55 -2.03
N GLY A 38 -9.68 0.22 -2.68
CA GLY A 38 -9.37 1.57 -3.14
C GLY A 38 -9.10 2.58 -2.03
N GLU A 39 -9.76 2.45 -0.86
CA GLU A 39 -9.45 3.26 0.32
C GLU A 39 -8.07 2.89 0.88
N VAL A 40 -7.77 1.60 1.00
CA VAL A 40 -6.48 1.08 1.46
C VAL A 40 -5.33 1.53 0.55
N CYS A 41 -5.50 1.44 -0.76
CA CYS A 41 -4.51 1.86 -1.74
C CYS A 41 -4.18 3.36 -1.65
N ASN A 42 -5.18 4.19 -1.36
CA ASN A 42 -5.03 5.65 -1.31
C ASN A 42 -4.63 6.17 0.08
N MET A 43 -4.50 5.30 1.07
CA MET A 43 -4.33 5.67 2.47
C MET A 43 -3.00 6.40 2.72
N ALA A 44 -3.09 7.57 3.35
CA ALA A 44 -1.93 8.33 3.77
C ALA A 44 -1.65 8.12 5.26
N TRP A 45 -0.41 8.41 5.67
CA TRP A 45 -0.03 8.32 7.07
C TRP A 45 -0.75 9.32 7.97
N GLU A 46 -1.21 10.44 7.41
CA GLU A 46 -2.03 11.43 8.09
C GLU A 46 -3.45 10.94 8.39
N ASP A 47 -3.89 9.85 7.76
CA ASP A 47 -5.19 9.22 8.01
C ASP A 47 -5.10 8.16 9.13
N VAL A 48 -3.90 7.85 9.64
CA VAL A 48 -3.68 6.80 10.64
C VAL A 48 -3.24 7.40 11.97
N ASP A 49 -4.06 7.22 12.99
CA ASP A 49 -3.74 7.55 14.38
C ASP A 49 -3.36 6.24 15.12
N LEU A 50 -2.07 5.98 15.24
CA LEU A 50 -1.55 4.76 15.89
C LEU A 50 -1.72 4.79 17.40
N ASP A 51 -1.82 5.98 18.01
CA ASP A 51 -2.00 6.12 19.45
C ASP A 51 -3.44 5.78 19.85
N LYS A 52 -4.42 6.22 19.05
CA LYS A 52 -5.83 5.85 19.21
C LYS A 52 -6.17 4.51 18.57
N GLY A 53 -5.30 3.97 17.72
CA GLY A 53 -5.55 2.75 16.96
C GLY A 53 -6.70 2.91 15.96
N THR A 54 -6.72 4.01 15.21
CA THR A 54 -7.82 4.32 14.29
C THR A 54 -7.34 4.77 12.91
N ILE A 55 -8.08 4.42 11.86
CA ILE A 55 -7.99 5.05 10.53
C ILE A 55 -9.14 6.03 10.37
N HIS A 56 -8.84 7.25 9.93
CA HIS A 56 -9.82 8.26 9.54
C HIS A 56 -10.04 8.23 8.03
N LEU A 57 -11.15 7.66 7.59
CA LEU A 57 -11.54 7.66 6.18
C LEU A 57 -12.33 8.93 5.89
N ARG A 58 -11.67 9.88 5.20
CA ARG A 58 -12.27 11.17 4.85
C ARG A 58 -13.37 11.01 3.80
N LYS A 59 -14.36 11.92 3.86
CA LYS A 59 -15.49 11.93 2.93
C LYS A 59 -14.99 11.98 1.48
N THR A 60 -15.49 11.08 0.65
CA THR A 60 -15.34 11.15 -0.81
C THR A 60 -16.71 11.44 -1.44
N LYS A 61 -16.79 11.47 -2.78
CA LYS A 61 -18.04 11.76 -3.50
C LYS A 61 -19.19 10.80 -3.16
N THR A 62 -18.89 9.56 -2.80
CA THR A 62 -19.90 8.50 -2.58
C THR A 62 -19.82 7.86 -1.20
N VAL A 63 -18.74 8.10 -0.46
CA VAL A 63 -18.49 7.45 0.83
C VAL A 63 -18.57 8.47 1.96
N ILE A 64 -19.33 8.12 2.99
CA ILE A 64 -19.47 8.89 4.21
C ILE A 64 -18.17 8.79 5.03
N GLU A 65 -17.76 9.91 5.59
CA GLU A 65 -16.64 9.98 6.52
C GLU A 65 -16.85 9.04 7.72
N ARG A 66 -15.83 8.26 8.06
CA ARG A 66 -15.91 7.32 9.18
C ARG A 66 -14.55 7.02 9.78
N TYR A 67 -14.57 6.52 11.00
CA TYR A 67 -13.39 5.98 11.67
C TYR A 67 -13.45 4.46 11.67
N VAL A 68 -12.30 3.82 11.44
CA VAL A 68 -12.15 2.37 11.50
C VAL A 68 -11.20 2.04 12.65
N GLN A 69 -11.67 1.23 13.59
CA GLN A 69 -10.83 0.75 14.69
C GLN A 69 -9.85 -0.31 14.18
N LEU A 70 -8.59 -0.18 14.58
CA LEU A 70 -7.54 -1.12 14.23
C LEU A 70 -7.41 -2.21 15.30
N SER A 71 -7.32 -3.46 14.87
CA SER A 71 -6.88 -4.54 15.74
C SER A 71 -5.39 -4.40 16.08
N THR A 72 -4.95 -5.04 17.16
CA THR A 72 -3.53 -5.07 17.55
C THR A 72 -2.65 -5.57 16.40
N GLN A 73 -3.09 -6.60 15.66
CA GLN A 73 -2.36 -7.14 14.51
C GLN A 73 -2.21 -6.10 13.39
N ALA A 74 -3.27 -5.34 13.11
CA ALA A 74 -3.22 -4.28 12.10
C ALA A 74 -2.28 -3.15 12.51
N ILE A 75 -2.30 -2.74 13.79
CA ILE A 75 -1.39 -1.72 14.33
C ILE A 75 0.07 -2.15 14.17
N GLU A 76 0.41 -3.36 14.61
CA GLU A 76 1.79 -3.86 14.51
C GLU A 76 2.25 -4.00 13.06
N PHE A 77 1.36 -4.45 12.18
CA PHE A 77 1.65 -4.51 10.76
C PHE A 77 1.88 -3.13 10.13
N ILE A 78 1.03 -2.15 10.45
CA ILE A 78 1.18 -0.78 9.96
C ILE A 78 2.52 -0.20 10.44
N LYS A 79 2.91 -0.41 11.71
CA LYS A 79 4.23 0.04 12.21
C LYS A 79 5.39 -0.46 11.34
N VAL A 80 5.33 -1.70 10.86
CA VAL A 80 6.34 -2.26 9.93
C VAL A 80 6.32 -1.54 8.57
N LEU A 81 5.13 -1.18 8.05
CA LEU A 81 5.02 -0.43 6.79
C LEU A 81 5.72 0.94 6.86
N ARG A 82 5.72 1.59 8.04
CA ARG A 82 6.35 2.91 8.26
C ARG A 82 7.84 2.90 7.95
N LEU A 83 8.52 1.76 8.12
CA LEU A 83 9.94 1.63 7.82
C LEU A 83 10.27 1.69 6.33
N THR A 84 9.25 1.54 5.47
CA THR A 84 9.42 1.38 4.02
C THR A 84 8.63 2.38 3.20
N SER A 85 7.98 3.34 3.85
CA SER A 85 7.07 4.30 3.23
C SER A 85 7.17 5.67 3.89
N ASP A 86 6.80 6.71 3.14
CA ASP A 86 6.93 8.10 3.59
C ASP A 86 5.56 8.77 3.78
N LYS A 87 4.90 9.19 2.69
CA LYS A 87 3.60 9.86 2.74
C LYS A 87 2.39 8.91 2.73
N TYR A 88 2.45 7.87 1.89
CA TYR A 88 1.38 6.91 1.71
C TYR A 88 1.76 5.56 2.31
N LEU A 89 0.80 4.78 2.78
CA LEU A 89 1.08 3.42 3.29
C LEU A 89 1.62 2.52 2.18
N PHE A 90 1.11 2.67 0.96
CA PHE A 90 1.52 1.91 -0.22
C PHE A 90 1.90 2.85 -1.38
N PRO A 91 3.13 3.42 -1.39
CA PRO A 91 3.56 4.33 -2.44
C PRO A 91 4.06 3.58 -3.68
N SER A 92 3.67 4.06 -4.87
CA SER A 92 4.31 3.67 -6.12
C SER A 92 5.78 4.08 -6.11
N GLN A 93 6.67 3.17 -6.53
CA GLN A 93 8.09 3.47 -6.58
C GLN A 93 8.44 4.49 -7.67
N ALA A 94 7.68 4.50 -8.77
CA ALA A 94 7.86 5.41 -9.89
C ALA A 94 7.39 6.84 -9.56
N THR A 95 6.17 6.99 -9.02
CA THR A 95 5.54 8.32 -8.89
C THR A 95 5.57 8.88 -7.47
N LYS A 96 5.85 8.04 -6.46
CA LYS A 96 5.71 8.37 -5.03
C LYS A 96 4.28 8.75 -4.60
N LEU A 97 3.32 8.62 -5.50
CA LEU A 97 1.88 8.73 -5.24
C LEU A 97 1.35 7.38 -4.73
N PRO A 98 0.11 7.30 -4.21
CA PRO A 98 -0.46 6.02 -3.80
C PRO A 98 -0.49 5.02 -4.97
N ILE A 99 -0.30 3.74 -4.67
CA ILE A 99 -0.46 2.67 -5.65
C ILE A 99 -1.90 2.68 -6.18
N GLN A 100 -2.08 2.51 -7.49
CA GLN A 100 -3.43 2.41 -8.06
C GLN A 100 -4.02 1.02 -7.77
N GLN A 101 -5.29 0.97 -7.38
CA GLN A 101 -5.98 -0.29 -7.08
C GLN A 101 -5.86 -1.32 -8.22
N LYS A 102 -5.87 -0.89 -9.48
CA LYS A 102 -5.75 -1.77 -10.65
C LYS A 102 -4.46 -2.61 -10.64
N TYR A 103 -3.36 -2.12 -10.06
CA TYR A 103 -2.11 -2.89 -9.97
C TYR A 103 -2.26 -4.15 -9.11
N LEU A 104 -3.23 -4.18 -8.19
CA LEU A 104 -3.49 -5.37 -7.37
C LEU A 104 -4.16 -6.49 -8.18
N THR A 105 -4.88 -6.14 -9.23
CA THR A 105 -5.69 -7.07 -10.03
C THR A 105 -5.12 -7.34 -11.41
N GLU A 106 -4.25 -6.46 -11.91
CA GLU A 106 -3.55 -6.65 -13.18
C GLU A 106 -2.56 -7.81 -13.04
N ASN A 107 -3.00 -8.99 -13.47
CA ASN A 107 -2.11 -10.03 -13.93
C ASN A 107 -1.58 -9.58 -15.28
N ALA A 108 -0.28 -9.28 -15.35
CA ALA A 108 0.40 -9.29 -16.64
C ALA A 108 0.29 -10.73 -17.15
N TRP A 109 -0.73 -11.01 -17.98
CA TRP A 109 -0.81 -12.26 -18.73
C TRP A 109 0.53 -12.43 -19.45
N ARG A 110 1.35 -13.35 -18.93
CA ARG A 110 2.64 -13.76 -19.45
C ARG A 110 2.64 -15.27 -19.48
#